data_AF-A0A7W0P9I1-F1
#
_entry.id   AF-A0A7W0P9I1-F1
#
_cell.length_a   1.000
_cell.length_b   1.000
_cell.length_c   1.000
_cell.angle_alpha   90.00
_cell.angle_beta   90.00
_cell.angle_gamma   90.00
#
_symmetry.space_group_name_H-M   'P 1'
#
loop_
_entity.id
_entity.type
_entity.pdbx_description
1 polymer ?
#
loop_
_entity_poly.entity_id
_entity_poly.type
_entity_poly.pdbx_seq_one_letter_code
_entity_poly.pdbx_strand_id
1 'polypeptide(L)' 'MSETTVAPHQPITVEEQETAPGFIGQNVARKEDRRLVQGEGVFVDDVRRHGMAYVHFVRSPYAHA' A
#
# COMPACT_ATOMS: atom_id res chain seq x y z
N MET A 1 10.87 -48.44 -38.19
CA MET A 1 10.41 -47.93 -36.89
C MET A 1 11.65 -47.54 -36.12
N SER A 2 12.19 -46.34 -36.38
CA SER A 2 13.43 -45.87 -35.76
C SER A 2 13.05 -44.76 -34.79
N GLU A 3 12.94 -45.09 -33.51
CA GLU A 3 12.80 -44.09 -32.44
C GLU A 3 14.19 -43.59 -32.07
N THR A 4 14.56 -42.42 -32.62
CA THR A 4 15.72 -41.66 -32.16
C THR A 4 15.29 -40.80 -30.98
N THR A 5 15.49 -41.31 -29.76
CA THR A 5 15.32 -40.54 -28.53
C THR A 5 16.52 -39.59 -28.37
N VAL A 6 16.31 -38.31 -28.64
CA VAL A 6 17.29 -37.24 -28.39
C VAL A 6 17.16 -36.82 -26.92
N ALA A 7 18.08 -37.27 -26.08
CA ALA A 7 18.25 -36.72 -24.73
C ALA A 7 18.82 -35.29 -24.85
N PRO A 8 18.34 -34.31 -24.07
CA PRO A 8 18.91 -32.97 -24.08
C PRO A 8 20.37 -33.03 -23.56
N HIS A 9 21.29 -32.52 -24.37
CA HIS A 9 22.74 -32.59 -24.19
C HIS A 9 23.34 -31.69 -23.09
N GLN A 10 22.53 -30.93 -22.35
CA GLN A 10 23.02 -30.07 -21.26
C GLN A 10 22.01 -30.00 -20.11
N PRO A 11 22.47 -30.07 -18.85
CA PRO A 11 21.61 -29.81 -17.71
C PRO A 11 21.13 -28.36 -17.79
N ILE A 12 19.83 -28.15 -17.58
CA ILE A 12 19.25 -26.81 -17.44
C ILE A 12 19.84 -26.22 -16.16
N THR A 13 20.87 -25.39 -16.28
CA THR A 13 21.37 -24.60 -15.17
C THR A 13 20.37 -23.49 -14.93
N VAL A 14 19.51 -23.68 -13.93
CA VAL A 14 18.67 -22.60 -13.42
C VAL A 14 19.62 -21.66 -12.71
N GLU A 15 19.97 -20.54 -13.33
CA GLU A 15 20.66 -19.47 -12.60
C GLU A 15 19.74 -19.08 -11.45
N GLU A 16 20.20 -19.28 -10.21
CA GLU A 16 19.55 -18.76 -9.02
C GLU A 16 19.56 -17.24 -9.15
N GLN A 17 18.53 -16.69 -9.79
CA GLN A 17 18.24 -15.27 -9.69
C GLN A 17 18.01 -15.00 -8.20
N GLU A 18 18.91 -14.23 -7.61
CA GLU A 18 18.79 -13.74 -6.24
C GLU A 18 17.44 -13.04 -6.12
N THR A 19 16.47 -13.75 -5.56
CA THR A 19 15.12 -13.24 -5.37
C THR A 19 15.25 -12.12 -4.37
N ALA A 20 15.12 -10.87 -4.85
CA ALA A 20 15.03 -9.72 -3.97
C ALA A 20 14.05 -10.08 -2.84
N PRO A 21 14.43 -9.90 -1.56
CA PRO A 21 13.64 -10.37 -0.44
C PRO A 21 12.22 -9.84 -0.61
N GLY A 22 11.25 -10.76 -0.69
CA GLY A 22 9.85 -10.41 -0.89
C GLY A 22 9.34 -9.51 0.23
N PHE A 23 8.33 -8.70 -0.04
CA PHE A 23 7.77 -7.76 0.93
C PHE A 23 6.91 -8.42 2.02
N ILE A 24 6.58 -9.71 1.88
CA ILE A 24 5.70 -10.43 2.79
C ILE A 24 6.49 -10.89 4.03
N GLY A 25 5.97 -10.61 5.22
CA GLY A 25 6.57 -11.01 6.50
C GLY A 25 7.72 -10.12 6.98
N GLN A 26 8.10 -9.10 6.21
CA GLN A 26 9.15 -8.15 6.56
C GLN A 26 8.61 -6.98 7.38
N ASN A 27 9.37 -6.53 8.39
CA ASN A 27 9.07 -5.30 9.12
C ASN A 27 9.59 -4.09 8.33
N VAL A 28 8.77 -3.61 7.40
CA VAL A 28 9.09 -2.45 6.55
C VAL A 28 8.53 -1.19 7.19
N ALA A 29 9.34 -0.13 7.27
CA ALA A 29 8.89 1.18 7.73
C ALA A 29 7.71 1.68 6.88
N ARG A 30 6.73 2.30 7.53
CA ARG A 30 5.51 2.76 6.86
C ARG A 30 5.84 3.93 5.93
N LYS A 31 5.21 3.93 4.76
CA LYS A 31 5.39 5.02 3.77
C LYS A 31 4.76 6.32 4.26
N GLU A 32 3.71 6.20 5.06
CA GLU A 32 2.90 7.29 5.59
C GLU A 32 3.64 8.09 6.67
N ASP A 33 4.58 7.47 7.40
CA ASP A 33 5.23 8.10 8.56
C ASP A 33 5.92 9.40 8.22
N ARG A 34 6.53 9.49 7.02
CA ARG A 34 7.17 10.71 6.55
C ARG A 34 6.21 11.91 6.59
N ARG A 35 5.09 11.81 5.87
CA ARG A 35 4.11 12.91 5.79
C ARG A 35 3.36 13.12 7.11
N LEU A 36 3.06 12.06 7.85
CA LEU A 36 2.26 12.18 9.07
C LEU A 36 3.04 12.78 10.24
N VAL A 37 4.30 12.38 10.43
CA VAL A 37 5.15 12.89 11.53
C VAL A 37 5.59 14.34 11.28
N GLN A 38 5.69 14.74 10.00
CA GLN A 38 6.07 16.10 9.61
C GLN A 38 4.88 17.07 9.59
N GLY A 39 3.65 16.62 9.87
CA GLY A 39 2.46 17.46 9.79
C GLY A 39 2.02 17.77 8.34
N GLU A 40 2.53 17.01 7.36
CA GLU A 40 2.17 17.09 5.95
C GLU A 40 0.99 16.16 5.59
N GLY A 41 0.33 15.58 6.60
CA GLY A 41 -0.95 14.93 6.43
C GLY A 41 -2.00 15.93 5.95
N VAL A 42 -2.91 15.48 5.08
CA VAL A 42 -4.10 16.26 4.70
C VAL A 42 -5.32 15.49 5.19
N PHE A 43 -5.97 16.04 6.20
CA PHE A 43 -7.24 15.57 6.74
C PHE A 43 -8.38 16.48 6.27
N VAL A 44 -9.62 16.10 6.60
CA VAL A 44 -10.82 16.80 6.10
C VAL A 44 -10.82 18.28 6.50
N ASP A 45 -10.39 18.60 7.72
CA ASP A 45 -10.39 19.97 8.26
C ASP A 45 -9.21 20.83 7.77
N ASP A 46 -8.18 20.22 7.16
CA ASP A 46 -7.04 20.95 6.59
C ASP A 46 -7.39 21.58 5.22
N VAL A 47 -8.48 21.11 4.59
CA VAL A 47 -8.89 21.58 3.27
C VAL A 47 -9.47 22.98 3.36
N ARG A 48 -8.89 23.92 2.60
CA ARG A 48 -9.40 25.30 2.49
C ARG A 48 -9.75 25.64 1.05
N ARG A 49 -10.95 26.16 0.82
CA ARG A 49 -11.45 26.57 -0.50
C ARG A 49 -12.00 27.99 -0.45
N HIS A 50 -11.91 28.71 -1.57
CA HIS A 50 -12.52 30.03 -1.68
C HIS A 50 -14.05 29.92 -1.50
N GLY A 51 -14.62 30.75 -0.62
CA GLY A 51 -16.05 30.73 -0.29
C GLY A 51 -16.49 29.56 0.60
N MET A 52 -15.58 28.77 1.16
CA MET A 52 -15.94 27.69 2.09
C MET A 52 -16.52 28.26 3.39
N ALA A 53 -17.70 27.76 3.80
CA ALA A 53 -18.37 28.12 5.04
C ALA A 53 -18.43 26.91 5.99
N TYR A 54 -18.69 27.18 7.27
CA TYR A 54 -18.84 26.15 8.31
C TYR A 54 -20.31 25.95 8.67
N VAL A 55 -20.69 24.71 8.95
CA VAL A 55 -22.02 24.34 9.44
C VAL A 55 -21.90 23.65 10.79
N HIS A 56 -22.79 23.99 11.71
CA HIS A 56 -22.92 23.34 13.01
C HIS A 56 -24.41 23.22 13.37
N PHE A 57 -24.79 22.09 13.94
CA PHE A 57 -26.17 21.80 14.33
C PHE A 57 -26.35 22.02 15.83
N VAL A 58 -27.38 22.77 16.23
CA VAL A 58 -27.81 22.82 17.63
C VAL A 58 -28.46 21.48 17.95
N ARG A 59 -27.92 20.76 18.94
CA ARG A 59 -28.44 19.46 19.36
C ARG A 59 -29.45 19.62 20.50
N SER A 60 -30.44 18.73 20.54
CA SER A 60 -31.40 18.68 21.64
C SER A 60 -30.68 18.37 22.96
N PRO A 61 -31.00 19.07 24.06
CA PRO A 61 -30.56 18.66 25.40
C PRO A 61 -31.39 17.49 25.95
N TYR A 62 -32.52 17.16 25.31
CA TYR A 62 -33.41 16.06 25.70
C TYR A 62 -33.29 14.89 24.74
N ALA A 63 -33.18 13.67 25.29
CA ALA A 63 -33.17 12.45 24.50
C ALA A 63 -34.55 12.07 23.93
N HIS A 64 -35.63 12.50 24.61
CA HIS A 64 -37.03 12.31 24.22
C HIS A 64 -37.85 13.47 24.81
N ALA A 65 -38.66 14.14 23.99
CA ALA A 65 -39.43 15.32 24.36
C ALA A 65 -40.83 15.26 23.76
#